data_AF-A0A5E5BIA8-F1
#
_entry.id   AF-A0A5E5BIA8-F1
#
_cell.length_a   1.000
_cell.length_b   1.000
_cell.length_c   1.000
_cell.angle_alpha   90.00
_cell.angle_beta   90.00
_cell.angle_gamma   90.00
#
_symmetry.space_group_name_H-M   'P 1'
#
loop_
_entity.id
_entity.type
_entity.pdbx_description
1 polymer ?
#
loop_
_entity_poly.entity_id
_entity_poly.type
_entity_poly.pdbx_seq_one_letter_code
_entity_poly.pdbx_strand_id
1 'polypeptide(L)'
;MSAQDPTADLPPEVLAYIRQREASNCELKASNQQLTQRVEQLEELFRLGQLKRFAPSSEKLKDRGFDEPEQSAAADPLEDDPAGVLALPDTGRPAVDAPSPGKRGRKPLPAERPRTRSEYDLLDEQNGCPCCQHALHRMGEQTCEQLHIERKVRIRGKLNVRFGEVEQARRRCWVVLEL
;
A
#
# COMPACT_ATOMS: atom_id res chain seq x y z
N MET A 1 -40.49 -2.44 -47.63
CA MET A 1 -40.82 -1.00 -47.56
C MET A 1 -39.50 -0.26 -47.62
N SER A 2 -39.17 0.33 -48.77
CA SER A 2 -37.89 1.05 -48.92
C SER A 2 -37.94 2.32 -48.07
N ALA A 3 -37.00 2.45 -47.14
CA ALA A 3 -36.86 3.65 -46.33
C ALA A 3 -36.44 4.81 -47.26
N GLN A 4 -37.31 5.81 -47.40
CA GLN A 4 -36.92 7.08 -47.99
C GLN A 4 -36.02 7.80 -47.01
N ASP A 5 -34.82 8.19 -47.43
CA ASP A 5 -33.94 9.02 -46.61
C ASP A 5 -34.57 10.42 -46.49
N PRO A 6 -35.03 10.82 -45.29
CA PRO A 6 -35.77 12.07 -45.09
C PRO A 6 -34.91 13.32 -45.30
N THR A 7 -33.61 13.13 -45.54
CA THR A 7 -32.62 14.18 -45.76
C THR A 7 -32.37 14.50 -47.23
N ALA A 8 -32.91 13.70 -48.18
CA ALA A 8 -32.64 13.86 -49.61
C ALA A 8 -33.22 15.15 -50.22
N ASP A 9 -34.34 15.66 -49.69
CA ASP A 9 -35.06 16.82 -50.24
C ASP A 9 -34.77 18.14 -49.49
N LEU A 10 -33.80 18.15 -48.56
CA LEU A 10 -33.52 19.32 -47.73
C LEU A 10 -32.60 20.32 -48.44
N PRO A 11 -32.78 21.64 -48.19
CA PRO A 11 -31.86 22.67 -48.68
C PRO A 11 -30.41 22.42 -48.20
N PRO A 12 -29.40 22.78 -49.01
CA PRO A 12 -28.00 22.48 -48.70
C PRO A 12 -27.50 23.16 -47.42
N GLU A 13 -28.02 24.35 -47.09
CA GLU A 13 -27.71 25.07 -45.85
C GLU A 13 -28.18 24.31 -44.60
N VAL A 14 -29.38 23.71 -44.68
CA VAL A 14 -29.95 22.92 -43.58
C VAL A 14 -29.14 21.64 -43.38
N LEU A 15 -28.72 20.98 -44.46
CA LEU A 15 -27.85 19.81 -44.40
C LEU A 15 -26.48 20.14 -43.79
N ALA A 16 -25.89 21.29 -44.12
CA ALA A 16 -24.64 21.75 -43.52
C ALA A 16 -24.78 21.98 -42.00
N TYR A 17 -25.88 22.61 -41.58
CA TYR A 17 -26.17 22.82 -40.16
C TYR A 17 -26.38 21.50 -39.42
N ILE A 18 -27.12 20.54 -39.99
CA ILE A 18 -27.31 19.21 -39.40
C ILE A 18 -25.96 18.51 -39.19
N ARG A 19 -25.09 18.49 -40.21
CA ARG A 19 -23.74 17.90 -40.11
C ARG A 19 -22.90 18.56 -39.04
N GLN A 20 -22.93 19.90 -38.95
CA GLN A 20 -22.23 20.63 -37.90
C GLN A 20 -22.73 20.23 -36.51
N ARG A 21 -24.05 20.16 -36.33
CA ARG A 21 -24.67 19.74 -35.07
C ARG A 21 -24.34 18.30 -34.73
N GLU A 22 -24.30 17.40 -35.70
CA GLU A 22 -23.90 16.01 -35.53
C GLU A 22 -22.44 15.92 -35.11
N ALA A 23 -21.54 16.68 -35.74
CA ALA A 23 -20.13 16.75 -35.36
C ALA A 23 -19.96 17.22 -33.91
N SER A 24 -20.61 18.33 -33.52
CA SER A 24 -20.58 18.82 -32.13
C SER A 24 -21.18 17.81 -31.15
N ASN A 25 -22.24 17.08 -31.53
CA ASN A 25 -22.80 16.03 -30.69
C ASN A 25 -21.83 14.84 -30.53
N CYS A 26 -21.12 14.45 -31.58
CA CYS A 26 -20.11 13.40 -31.51
C CYS A 26 -18.96 13.80 -30.58
N GLU A 27 -18.48 15.03 -30.67
CA GLU A 27 -17.45 15.58 -29.76
C GLU A 27 -17.91 15.59 -28.31
N LEU A 28 -19.12 16.11 -28.04
CA LEU A 28 -19.68 16.13 -26.70
C LEU A 28 -19.91 14.72 -26.14
N LYS A 29 -20.35 13.76 -26.97
CA LYS A 29 -20.50 12.36 -26.56
C LYS A 29 -19.15 11.74 -26.23
N ALA A 30 -18.11 12.00 -27.03
CA ALA A 30 -16.77 11.51 -26.75
C ALA A 30 -16.23 12.08 -25.43
N SER A 31 -16.39 13.39 -25.19
CA SER A 31 -15.99 14.02 -23.92
C SER A 31 -16.77 13.45 -22.73
N ASN A 32 -18.08 13.23 -22.87
CA ASN A 32 -18.88 12.63 -21.80
C ASN A 32 -18.42 11.19 -21.49
N GLN A 33 -18.15 10.38 -22.51
CA GLN A 33 -17.63 9.02 -22.32
C GLN A 33 -16.30 9.03 -21.56
N GLN A 34 -15.39 9.95 -21.89
CA GLN A 34 -14.12 10.11 -21.17
C GLN A 34 -14.34 10.51 -19.70
N LEU A 35 -15.26 11.46 -19.44
CA LEU A 35 -15.59 11.88 -18.08
C LEU A 35 -16.23 10.75 -17.27
N THR A 36 -17.16 9.99 -17.86
CA THR A 36 -17.79 8.83 -17.19
C THR A 36 -16.76 7.77 -16.82
N GLN A 37 -15.87 7.39 -17.75
CA GLN A 37 -14.78 6.46 -17.45
C GLN A 37 -13.90 6.97 -16.31
N ARG A 38 -13.63 8.28 -16.28
CA ARG A 38 -12.83 8.87 -15.22
C ARG A 38 -13.54 8.83 -13.87
N VAL A 39 -14.84 9.09 -13.84
CA VAL A 39 -15.66 8.99 -12.63
C VAL A 39 -15.69 7.55 -12.12
N GLU A 40 -15.95 6.56 -12.97
CA GLU A 40 -15.95 5.14 -12.59
C GLU A 40 -14.63 4.70 -11.96
N GLN A 41 -13.50 5.12 -12.54
CA GLN A 41 -12.17 4.86 -11.99
C GLN A 41 -11.99 5.50 -10.60
N LEU A 42 -12.42 6.75 -10.44
CA LEU A 42 -12.29 7.48 -9.17
C LEU A 42 -13.18 6.87 -8.09
N GLU A 43 -14.39 6.43 -8.44
CA GLU A 43 -15.31 5.74 -7.54
C GLU A 43 -14.74 4.41 -7.05
N GLU A 44 -14.12 3.62 -7.94
CA GLU A 44 -13.46 2.38 -7.56
C GLU A 44 -12.26 2.62 -6.63
N LEU A 45 -11.42 3.61 -6.95
CA LEU A 45 -10.32 4.00 -6.07
C LEU A 45 -10.81 4.48 -4.70
N PHE A 46 -11.91 5.21 -4.67
CA PHE A 46 -12.54 5.68 -3.43
C PHE A 46 -13.08 4.51 -2.61
N ARG A 47 -13.78 3.56 -3.24
CA ARG A 47 -14.26 2.32 -2.62
C ARG A 47 -13.09 1.54 -2.01
N LEU A 48 -12.01 1.33 -2.76
CA LEU A 48 -10.79 0.67 -2.27
C LEU A 48 -10.13 1.43 -1.11
N GLY A 49 -10.11 2.76 -1.18
CA GLY A 49 -9.61 3.62 -0.11
C GLY A 49 -10.42 3.48 1.18
N GLN A 50 -11.75 3.46 1.07
CA GLN A 50 -12.64 3.22 2.21
C GLN A 50 -12.43 1.84 2.81
N LEU A 51 -12.34 0.79 1.98
CA LEU A 51 -12.06 -0.56 2.46
C LEU A 51 -10.71 -0.63 3.18
N LYS A 52 -9.64 -0.03 2.65
CA LYS A 52 -8.33 -0.03 3.33
C LYS A 52 -8.36 0.66 4.69
N ARG A 53 -9.15 1.71 4.85
CA ARG A 53 -9.20 2.51 6.08
C ARG A 53 -10.17 1.97 7.11
N PHE A 54 -11.30 1.42 6.67
CA PHE A 54 -12.43 1.09 7.54
C PHE A 54 -12.86 -0.37 7.47
N ALA A 55 -12.41 -1.17 6.49
CA ALA A 55 -12.74 -2.58 6.49
C ALA A 55 -12.10 -3.26 7.72
N PRO A 56 -12.79 -4.25 8.31
CA PRO A 56 -12.21 -5.05 9.38
C PRO A 56 -10.87 -5.60 8.92
N SER A 57 -9.83 -5.37 9.73
CA SER A 57 -8.53 -5.99 9.55
C SER A 57 -8.75 -7.49 9.32
N SER A 58 -8.01 -8.07 8.39
CA SER A 58 -8.27 -9.41 7.86
C SER A 58 -8.37 -10.52 8.92
N GLU A 59 -7.87 -10.28 10.14
CA GLU A 59 -8.01 -11.11 11.34
C GLU A 59 -9.43 -11.15 11.95
N LYS A 60 -10.26 -10.12 11.75
CA LYS A 60 -11.61 -9.98 12.33
C LYS A 60 -12.73 -10.37 11.37
N LEU A 61 -12.38 -10.82 10.16
CA LEU A 61 -13.36 -11.24 9.16
C LEU A 61 -13.81 -12.68 9.50
N LYS A 62 -14.96 -12.80 10.17
CA LYS A 62 -15.59 -14.07 10.59
C LYS A 62 -16.05 -14.98 9.44
N ASP A 63 -15.87 -14.56 8.20
CA ASP A 63 -16.28 -15.28 6.99
C ASP A 63 -15.05 -15.86 6.25
N ARG A 64 -13.95 -16.05 6.97
CA ARG A 64 -12.85 -16.87 6.48
C ARG A 64 -13.22 -18.32 6.78
N GLY A 65 -13.36 -19.14 5.74
CA GLY A 65 -13.39 -20.60 5.84
C GLY A 65 -12.10 -21.24 6.38
N PHE A 66 -11.34 -20.51 7.22
CA PHE A 66 -10.18 -20.99 7.97
C PHE A 66 -10.53 -21.22 9.46
N ASP A 67 -11.80 -21.08 9.83
CA ASP A 67 -12.31 -21.38 11.18
C ASP A 67 -12.67 -22.88 11.36
N GLU A 68 -12.27 -23.75 10.43
CA GLU A 68 -12.48 -25.21 10.53
C GLU A 68 -12.04 -25.82 11.88
N PRO A 69 -10.87 -25.48 12.47
CA PRO A 69 -10.49 -26.07 13.77
C PRO A 69 -11.37 -25.56 14.93
N GLU A 70 -11.88 -24.33 14.89
CA GLU A 70 -12.77 -23.79 15.93
C GLU A 70 -14.22 -24.29 15.77
N GLN A 71 -14.71 -24.45 14.54
CA GLN A 71 -16.02 -25.05 14.26
C GLN A 71 -16.06 -26.53 14.66
N SER A 72 -14.97 -27.27 14.45
CA SER A 72 -14.83 -28.66 14.89
C SER A 72 -14.89 -28.80 16.41
N ALA A 73 -14.34 -27.83 17.15
CA ALA A 73 -14.37 -27.82 18.62
C ALA A 73 -15.75 -27.42 19.20
N ALA A 74 -16.54 -26.66 18.46
CA ALA A 74 -17.87 -26.21 18.89
C ALA A 74 -19.01 -27.17 18.51
N ALA A 75 -18.75 -28.15 17.64
CA ALA A 75 -19.76 -29.05 17.08
C ALA A 75 -19.94 -30.38 17.83
N ASP A 76 -19.36 -30.55 19.03
CA ASP A 76 -19.44 -31.82 19.76
C ASP A 76 -20.12 -31.69 21.13
N PRO A 77 -21.42 -32.02 21.25
CA PRO A 77 -22.02 -32.40 22.51
C PRO A 77 -21.83 -33.90 22.77
N LEU A 78 -20.89 -34.21 23.67
CA LEU A 78 -20.79 -35.42 24.50
C LEU A 78 -20.58 -36.76 23.77
N GLU A 79 -19.43 -37.41 24.02
CA GLU A 79 -19.35 -38.59 24.90
C GLU A 79 -17.93 -38.72 25.47
N ASP A 80 -17.88 -39.07 26.75
CA ASP A 80 -16.69 -39.29 27.56
C ASP A 80 -16.03 -40.62 27.15
N ASP A 81 -14.93 -40.57 26.39
CA ASP A 81 -14.04 -41.72 26.17
C ASP A 81 -12.59 -41.34 26.58
N PRO A 82 -12.08 -41.81 27.73
CA PRO A 82 -10.76 -41.45 28.24
C PRO A 82 -9.61 -42.25 27.57
N ALA A 83 -9.71 -42.60 26.29
CA ALA A 83 -8.72 -43.43 25.59
C ALA A 83 -8.29 -42.89 24.21
N GLY A 84 -8.44 -41.59 23.96
CA GLY A 84 -8.16 -40.97 22.65
C GLY A 84 -6.99 -39.97 22.61
N VAL A 85 -5.96 -40.09 23.44
CA VAL A 85 -4.75 -39.25 23.29
C VAL A 85 -3.96 -39.76 22.08
N LEU A 86 -4.17 -39.16 20.92
CA LEU A 86 -3.29 -39.33 19.77
C LEU A 86 -1.90 -38.80 20.14
N ALA A 87 -1.02 -39.70 20.57
CA ALA A 87 0.38 -39.39 20.83
C ALA A 87 1.06 -38.99 19.52
N LEU A 88 1.34 -37.68 19.38
CA LEU A 88 2.19 -37.15 18.32
C LEU A 88 3.58 -37.82 18.43
N PRO A 89 4.18 -38.30 17.33
CA PRO A 89 5.52 -38.86 17.38
C PRO A 89 6.52 -37.77 17.81
N ASP A 90 7.38 -38.12 18.77
CA ASP A 90 8.43 -37.25 19.27
C ASP A 90 9.37 -36.88 18.11
N THR A 91 9.33 -35.61 17.69
CA THR A 91 10.06 -35.11 16.52
C THR A 91 11.51 -34.75 16.84
N GLY A 92 12.05 -35.20 17.98
CA GLY A 92 13.47 -35.02 18.33
C GLY A 92 13.91 -33.55 18.41
N ARG A 93 12.94 -32.62 18.47
CA ARG A 93 13.21 -31.20 18.67
C ARG A 93 13.52 -31.01 20.14
N PRO A 94 14.65 -30.38 20.50
CA PRO A 94 14.90 -30.04 21.89
C PRO A 94 13.72 -29.21 22.38
N ALA A 95 13.16 -29.60 23.53
CA ALA A 95 12.15 -28.82 24.21
C ALA A 95 12.74 -27.42 24.42
N VAL A 96 12.26 -26.46 23.64
CA VAL A 96 12.61 -25.06 23.88
C VAL A 96 11.85 -24.69 25.13
N ASP A 97 12.56 -24.58 26.25
CA ASP A 97 12.03 -24.01 27.48
C ASP A 97 11.31 -22.72 27.11
N ALA A 98 9.98 -22.74 27.20
CA ALA A 98 9.17 -21.58 26.88
C ALA A 98 9.63 -20.46 27.82
N PRO A 99 10.20 -19.36 27.31
CA PRO A 99 10.63 -18.28 28.18
C PRO A 99 9.39 -17.78 28.92
N SER A 100 9.51 -17.69 30.25
CA SER A 100 8.45 -17.17 31.11
C SER A 100 7.86 -15.89 30.53
N PRO A 101 6.54 -15.66 30.63
CA PRO A 101 5.90 -14.49 30.07
C PRO A 101 6.47 -13.23 30.75
N GLY A 102 7.45 -12.62 30.09
CA GLY A 102 8.06 -11.37 30.51
C GLY A 102 6.99 -10.29 30.65
N LYS A 103 7.20 -9.38 31.60
CA LYS A 103 6.30 -8.26 31.88
C LYS A 103 5.91 -7.57 30.57
N ARG A 104 4.60 -7.46 30.31
CA ARG A 104 4.05 -6.76 29.15
C ARG A 104 4.47 -5.28 29.23
N GLY A 105 5.46 -4.91 28.45
CA GLY A 105 6.06 -3.58 28.41
C GLY A 105 6.97 -3.45 27.20
N ARG A 106 7.30 -2.22 26.81
CA ARG A 106 8.27 -1.99 25.74
C ARG A 106 9.63 -2.55 26.18
N LYS A 107 10.20 -3.45 25.39
CA LYS A 107 11.58 -3.89 25.63
C LYS A 107 12.50 -2.66 25.48
N PRO A 108 13.42 -2.42 26.44
CA PRO A 108 14.34 -1.29 26.34
C PRO A 108 15.20 -1.41 25.07
N LEU A 109 15.65 -0.28 24.53
CA LEU A 109 16.55 -0.30 23.39
C LEU A 109 17.87 -1.02 23.75
N PRO A 110 18.48 -1.76 22.80
CA PRO A 110 19.72 -2.50 23.03
C PRO A 110 20.81 -1.63 23.69
N ALA A 111 21.44 -2.14 24.76
CA ALA A 111 22.42 -1.41 25.56
C ALA A 111 23.75 -1.15 24.84
N GLU A 112 24.06 -1.91 23.79
CA GLU A 112 25.30 -1.78 23.01
C GLU A 112 25.36 -0.49 22.17
N ARG A 113 24.20 0.15 21.92
CA ARG A 113 24.15 1.37 21.11
C ARG A 113 24.45 2.60 21.96
N PRO A 114 25.28 3.54 21.48
CA PRO A 114 25.60 4.75 22.23
C PRO A 114 24.33 5.56 22.50
N ARG A 115 24.09 5.88 23.77
CA ARG A 115 22.97 6.71 24.21
C ARG A 115 23.44 8.15 24.35
N THR A 116 22.98 9.03 23.48
CA THR A 116 23.21 10.48 23.58
C THR A 116 21.99 11.13 24.22
N ARG A 117 22.16 11.88 25.31
CA ARG A 117 21.08 12.66 25.95
C ARG A 117 21.04 14.06 25.33
N SER A 118 19.89 14.44 24.75
CA SER A 118 19.63 15.81 24.29
C SER A 118 18.58 16.45 25.19
N GLU A 119 18.93 17.54 25.85
CA GLU A 119 18.03 18.32 26.69
C GLU A 119 17.45 19.48 25.85
N TYR A 120 16.12 19.61 25.83
CA TYR A 120 15.41 20.67 25.13
C TYR A 120 14.74 21.57 26.16
N ASP A 121 15.37 22.72 26.45
CA ASP A 121 14.81 23.76 27.29
C ASP A 121 14.29 24.92 26.42
N LEU A 122 13.31 25.65 26.95
CA LEU A 122 12.83 26.91 26.39
C LEU A 122 13.93 27.98 26.52
N LEU A 123 14.04 28.87 25.53
CA LEU A 123 14.97 30.00 25.57
C LEU A 123 14.60 30.94 26.74
N ASP A 124 15.60 31.61 27.31
CA ASP A 124 15.43 32.48 28.48
C ASP A 124 14.37 33.58 28.29
N GLU A 125 14.25 34.12 27.07
CA GLU A 125 13.25 35.13 26.70
C GLU A 125 11.80 34.60 26.73
N GLN A 126 11.61 33.28 26.66
CA GLN A 126 10.31 32.60 26.63
C GLN A 126 9.98 31.91 27.96
N ASN A 127 10.88 31.98 28.96
CA ASN A 127 10.76 31.33 30.26
C ASN A 127 9.95 32.13 31.30
N GLY A 128 9.18 33.15 30.90
CA GLY A 128 8.38 34.00 31.79
C GLY A 128 6.87 33.72 31.74
N CYS A 129 6.17 33.76 32.87
CA CYS A 129 4.70 33.72 32.87
C CYS A 129 4.13 34.96 32.14
N PRO A 130 3.21 34.81 31.18
CA PRO A 130 2.52 35.96 30.57
C PRO A 130 1.69 36.77 31.57
N CYS A 131 1.40 36.19 32.74
CA CYS A 131 0.58 36.77 33.80
C CYS A 131 1.34 37.70 34.76
N CYS A 132 2.57 37.33 35.12
CA CYS A 132 3.32 37.97 36.20
C CYS A 132 4.83 38.09 35.92
N GLN A 133 5.30 37.69 34.73
CA GLN A 133 6.68 37.76 34.26
C GLN A 133 7.72 37.04 35.14
N HIS A 134 7.29 36.21 36.10
CA HIS A 134 8.18 35.36 36.87
C HIS A 134 8.60 34.14 36.07
N ALA A 135 9.78 33.59 36.39
CA ALA A 135 10.31 32.39 35.76
C ALA A 135 9.34 31.20 35.92
N LEU A 136 9.06 30.50 34.82
CA LEU A 136 8.22 29.31 34.84
C LEU A 136 8.91 28.18 35.63
N HIS A 137 8.15 27.54 36.52
CA HIS A 137 8.65 26.38 37.25
C HIS A 137 8.77 25.16 36.34
N ARG A 138 9.87 24.41 36.47
CA ARG A 138 10.03 23.10 35.80
C ARG A 138 9.00 22.12 36.37
N MET A 139 8.02 21.74 35.56
CA MET A 139 6.99 20.75 35.94
C MET A 139 7.13 19.49 35.10
N GLY A 140 7.70 18.45 35.71
CA GLY A 140 7.83 17.11 35.13
C GLY A 140 8.92 16.99 34.05
N GLU A 141 9.58 15.83 34.01
CA GLU A 141 10.50 15.46 32.92
C GLU A 141 9.85 14.34 32.12
N GLN A 142 9.77 14.49 30.80
CA GLN A 142 9.35 13.41 29.90
C GLN A 142 10.58 12.89 29.15
N THR A 143 11.00 11.66 29.49
CA THR A 143 12.11 10.98 28.81
C THR A 143 11.59 10.08 27.69
N CYS A 144 12.10 10.22 26.47
CA CYS A 144 11.81 9.33 25.34
C CYS A 144 13.11 8.87 24.67
N GLU A 145 13.28 7.56 24.49
CA GLU A 145 14.42 6.99 23.77
C GLU A 145 14.09 6.88 22.27
N GLN A 146 14.93 7.44 21.39
CA GLN A 146 14.79 7.35 19.93
C GLN A 146 15.95 6.55 19.31
N LEU A 147 15.64 5.62 18.41
CA LEU A 147 16.64 4.83 17.69
C LEU A 147 16.84 5.37 16.27
N HIS A 148 17.98 6.01 16.02
CA HIS A 148 18.38 6.40 14.66
C HIS A 148 18.96 5.19 13.91
N ILE A 149 18.47 4.93 12.69
CA ILE A 149 18.91 3.79 11.85
C ILE A 149 19.42 4.32 10.51
N GLU A 150 20.73 4.34 10.33
CA GLU A 150 21.37 4.64 9.04
C GLU A 150 21.42 3.36 8.17
N ARG A 151 20.74 3.36 7.02
CA ARG A 151 20.83 2.27 6.04
C ARG A 151 22.01 2.50 5.10
N LYS A 152 23.03 1.64 5.15
CA LYS A 152 24.11 1.62 4.16
C LYS A 152 23.60 1.01 2.84
N VAL A 153 23.31 1.85 1.86
CA VAL A 153 22.98 1.41 0.49
C VAL A 153 24.27 1.10 -0.26
N ARG A 154 24.33 -0.06 -0.93
CA ARG A 154 25.42 -0.42 -1.85
C ARG A 154 24.87 -0.61 -3.25
N ILE A 155 25.45 0.09 -4.22
CA ILE A 155 25.15 -0.09 -5.64
C ILE A 155 26.01 -1.25 -6.15
N ARG A 156 25.37 -2.26 -6.74
CA ARG A 156 26.06 -3.36 -7.43
C ARG A 156 25.87 -3.19 -8.93
N GLY A 157 26.92 -2.78 -9.63
CA GLY A 157 26.97 -2.81 -11.09
C GLY A 157 27.26 -4.23 -11.58
N LYS A 158 26.48 -4.72 -12.55
CA LYS A 158 26.79 -5.95 -13.30
C LYS A 158 27.11 -5.55 -14.74
N LEU A 159 28.28 -5.94 -15.23
CA LEU A 159 28.66 -5.80 -16.64
C LEU A 159 28.63 -7.19 -17.27
N ASN A 160 27.76 -7.38 -18.26
CA ASN A 160 27.76 -8.60 -19.07
C ASN A 160 28.49 -8.30 -20.38
N VAL A 161 29.74 -8.74 -20.47
CA VAL A 161 30.52 -8.65 -21.72
C VAL A 161 29.99 -9.73 -22.67
N ARG A 162 29.52 -9.30 -23.84
CA ARG A 162 29.12 -10.22 -24.92
C ARG A 162 30.31 -10.43 -25.85
N PHE A 163 30.72 -11.67 -26.01
CA PHE A 163 31.73 -12.08 -26.99
C PHE A 163 31.02 -12.69 -28.20
N GLY A 164 31.42 -12.30 -29.40
CA GLY A 164 30.87 -12.81 -30.66
C GLY A 164 31.96 -12.82 -31.74
N GLU A 165 31.78 -13.63 -32.77
CA GLU A 165 32.74 -13.77 -33.87
C GLU A 165 32.93 -12.46 -34.63
N VAL A 166 34.19 -12.15 -34.97
CA VAL A 166 34.64 -10.87 -35.56
C VAL A 166 33.90 -10.53 -36.86
N GLU A 167 33.40 -11.54 -37.57
CA GLU A 167 32.73 -11.42 -38.86
C GLU A 167 31.29 -10.84 -38.76
N GLN A 168 30.62 -10.97 -37.61
CA GLN A 168 29.31 -10.34 -37.36
C GLN A 168 29.42 -8.88 -36.89
N ALA A 169 30.55 -8.46 -36.32
CA ALA A 169 30.76 -7.08 -35.85
C ALA A 169 30.86 -6.08 -37.02
N ARG A 170 31.44 -6.48 -38.16
CA ARG A 170 31.61 -5.61 -39.35
C ARG A 170 30.31 -5.36 -40.12
N ARG A 171 29.37 -6.32 -40.15
CA ARG A 171 28.09 -6.15 -40.87
C ARG A 171 27.15 -5.14 -40.23
N ARG A 172 27.34 -4.82 -38.95
CA ARG A 172 26.45 -3.91 -38.20
C ARG A 172 26.98 -2.47 -38.09
N CYS A 173 28.24 -2.24 -38.45
CA CYS A 173 28.84 -0.90 -38.51
C CYS A 173 28.55 -0.21 -39.86
N TRP A 174 28.38 -0.97 -40.94
CA TRP A 174 27.99 -0.42 -42.25
C TRP A 174 26.53 0.04 -42.33
N VAL A 175 25.60 -0.60 -41.60
CA VAL A 175 24.16 -0.25 -41.68
C VAL A 175 23.81 1.05 -40.93
N VAL A 176 24.72 1.58 -40.10
CA VAL A 176 24.47 2.82 -39.31
C VAL A 176 25.11 4.07 -39.94
N LEU A 177 25.86 3.93 -41.05
CA LEU A 177 26.48 5.07 -41.76
C LEU A 177 25.77 5.47 -43.06
N GLU A 178 24.67 4.81 -43.43
CA GLU A 178 23.88 5.13 -44.65
C GLU A 178 22.39 5.46 -44.38
N LEU A 179 22.04 5.89 -43.15
CA LEU A 179 20.76 6.51 -42.83
C LEU A 179 20.96 7.84 -42.08
#